data_AF-A0A8B6C8L7-F1
#
_entry.id   AF-A0A8B6C8L7-F1
#
_cell.length_a   1.000
_cell.length_b   1.000
_cell.length_c   1.000
_cell.angle_alpha   90.00
_cell.angle_beta   90.00
_cell.angle_gamma   90.00
#
_symmetry.space_group_name_H-M   'P 1'
#
loop_
_entity.id
_entity.type
_entity.pdbx_description
1 polymer ?
#
loop_
_entity_poly.entity_id
_entity_poly.type
_entity_poly.pdbx_seq_one_letter_code
_entity_poly.pdbx_strand_id
1 'polypeptide(L)'
;MGAVCYAYTRAEVVDFGSKYAVHLGMKTKHDKQLSLKWFYSFMGRWPELKVWRPKTISELRDKATSRTSIYRYFDELDRIMEKYELKDKPRSVYNVDEKGLQLNFKPPNVVASAEYVPYTLSSEKSQTTTVMECGNSL
;
A
#
# COMPACT_ATOMS: atom_id res chain seq x y z
N MET A 1 -20.78 -2.71 -10.06
CA MET A 1 -19.68 -2.76 -11.03
C MET A 1 -18.38 -2.67 -10.26
N GLY A 2 -17.64 -3.77 -10.16
CA GLY A 2 -16.37 -3.80 -9.41
C GLY A 2 -15.32 -2.98 -10.15
N ALA A 3 -14.85 -1.90 -9.54
CA ALA A 3 -13.69 -1.17 -10.02
C ALA A 3 -12.52 -2.15 -10.04
N VAL A 4 -12.01 -2.45 -11.25
CA VAL A 4 -10.88 -3.35 -11.40
C VAL A 4 -9.61 -2.58 -10.99
N CYS A 5 -9.20 -2.83 -9.75
CA CYS A 5 -8.13 -2.19 -8.98
C CYS A 5 -6.69 -2.53 -9.42
N TYR A 6 -6.34 -2.41 -10.70
CA TYR A 6 -4.95 -2.64 -11.13
C TYR A 6 -4.21 -1.31 -11.34
N ALA A 7 -3.25 -1.04 -10.45
CA ALA A 7 -2.33 0.07 -10.59
C ALA A 7 -1.14 -0.37 -11.47
N TYR A 8 -0.78 0.41 -12.47
CA TYR A 8 0.26 0.05 -13.44
C TYR A 8 1.50 0.90 -13.24
N THR A 9 2.67 0.29 -13.27
CA THR A 9 3.93 1.03 -13.28
C THR A 9 4.04 1.91 -14.53
N ARG A 10 4.89 2.94 -14.45
CA ARG A 10 5.20 3.78 -15.61
C ARG A 10 5.66 2.97 -16.82
N ALA A 11 6.44 1.91 -16.60
CA ALA A 11 6.95 1.05 -17.66
C ALA A 11 5.82 0.29 -18.35
N GLU A 12 4.88 -0.26 -17.59
CA GLU A 12 3.71 -0.96 -18.14
C GLU A 12 2.81 -0.01 -18.95
N VAL A 13 2.58 1.22 -18.47
CA VAL A 13 1.80 2.22 -19.22
C VAL A 13 2.47 2.57 -20.56
N VAL A 14 3.80 2.71 -20.57
CA VAL A 14 4.58 2.93 -21.79
C VAL A 14 4.52 1.73 -22.74
N ASP A 15 4.60 0.52 -22.20
CA ASP A 15 4.51 -0.72 -22.98
C ASP A 15 3.10 -0.87 -23.60
N PHE A 16 2.03 -0.65 -22.84
CA PHE A 16 0.66 -0.67 -23.35
C PHE A 16 0.44 0.38 -24.43
N GLY A 17 0.90 1.61 -24.22
CA GLY A 17 0.82 2.65 -25.25
C GLY A 17 1.57 2.26 -26.52
N SER A 18 2.74 1.63 -26.39
CA SER A 18 3.54 1.17 -27.53
C SER A 18 2.85 0.06 -28.30
N LYS A 19 2.30 -0.95 -27.61
CA LYS A 19 1.51 -2.03 -28.20
C LYS A 19 0.27 -1.50 -28.92
N TYR A 20 -0.42 -0.54 -28.31
CA TYR A 20 -1.60 0.08 -28.91
C TYR A 20 -1.25 0.91 -30.16
N ALA A 21 -0.13 1.64 -30.15
CA ALA A 21 0.36 2.35 -31.33
C ALA A 21 0.72 1.41 -32.49
N VAL A 22 1.25 0.23 -32.21
CA VAL A 22 1.48 -0.82 -33.23
C VAL A 22 0.16 -1.35 -33.78
N HIS A 23 -0.81 -1.60 -32.91
CA HIS A 23 -2.15 -2.04 -33.32
C HIS A 23 -2.85 -1.03 -34.24
N LEU A 24 -2.68 0.27 -33.97
CA LEU A 24 -3.21 1.35 -34.80
C LEU A 24 -2.40 1.60 -36.09
N GLY A 25 -1.34 0.83 -36.35
CA GLY A 25 -0.48 1.00 -37.53
C GLY A 25 0.39 2.25 -37.50
N MET A 26 0.45 2.99 -36.38
CA MET A 26 1.30 4.18 -36.22
C MET A 26 2.77 3.83 -35.96
N LYS A 27 3.04 2.58 -35.53
CA LYS A 27 4.37 2.04 -35.27
C LYS A 27 4.46 0.60 -35.76
N THR A 28 5.67 0.13 -36.02
CA THR A 28 5.95 -1.29 -36.25
C THR A 28 6.41 -1.97 -34.96
N LYS A 29 6.34 -3.31 -34.89
CA LYS A 29 6.85 -4.10 -33.74
C LYS A 29 8.35 -3.93 -33.50
N HIS A 30 9.09 -3.51 -34.52
CA HIS A 30 10.54 -3.30 -34.46
C HIS A 30 10.91 -1.89 -33.99
N ASP A 31 9.95 -0.96 -33.95
CA ASP A 31 10.20 0.38 -33.50
C ASP A 31 10.47 0.43 -31.99
N LYS A 32 11.27 1.40 -31.57
CA LYS A 32 11.48 1.69 -30.14
C LYS A 32 10.15 1.99 -29.43
N GLN A 33 10.04 1.56 -28.18
CA GLN A 33 8.91 1.91 -27.31
C GLN A 33 8.71 3.43 -27.22
N LEU A 34 7.49 3.84 -26.86
CA LEU A 34 7.16 5.21 -26.59
C LEU A 34 8.06 5.79 -25.50
N SER A 35 8.43 7.06 -25.66
CA SER A 35 9.36 7.72 -24.75
C SER A 35 8.68 8.18 -23.46
N LEU A 36 9.49 8.50 -22.45
CA LEU A 36 8.98 9.15 -21.23
C LEU A 36 8.33 10.51 -21.51
N LYS A 37 8.74 11.22 -22.58
CA LYS A 37 8.07 12.46 -22.99
C LYS A 37 6.62 12.19 -23.40
N TRP A 38 6.36 11.09 -24.10
CA TRP A 38 5.00 10.67 -24.41
C TRP A 38 4.22 10.36 -23.13
N PHE A 39 4.82 9.66 -22.16
CA PHE A 39 4.18 9.38 -20.88
C PHE A 39 3.77 10.66 -20.14
N TYR A 40 4.66 11.64 -20.00
CA TYR A 40 4.31 12.90 -19.33
C TYR A 40 3.24 13.69 -20.08
N SER A 41 3.28 13.68 -21.41
CA SER A 41 2.24 14.27 -22.25
C SER A 41 0.89 13.56 -22.10
N PHE A 42 0.90 12.23 -21.96
CA PHE A 42 -0.29 11.42 -21.67
C PHE A 42 -0.86 11.80 -20.30
N MET A 43 -0.05 11.79 -19.24
CA MET A 43 -0.51 12.18 -17.90
C MET A 43 -1.04 13.63 -17.85
N GLY A 44 -0.49 14.55 -18.67
CA GLY A 44 -0.99 15.92 -18.77
C GLY A 44 -2.37 16.05 -19.44
N ARG A 45 -2.76 15.09 -20.28
CA ARG A 45 -4.10 15.06 -20.91
C ARG A 45 -5.18 14.42 -20.04
N TRP A 46 -4.78 13.59 -19.09
CA TRP A 46 -5.68 12.79 -18.25
C TRP A 46 -5.46 13.13 -16.77
N PRO A 47 -5.95 14.30 -16.29
CA PRO A 47 -5.72 14.78 -14.93
C PRO A 47 -6.38 13.92 -13.83
N GLU A 48 -7.33 13.06 -14.19
CA GLU A 48 -7.91 12.05 -13.31
C GLU A 48 -6.91 10.93 -12.97
N LEU A 49 -5.80 10.81 -13.69
CA LEU A 49 -4.74 9.86 -13.39
C LEU A 49 -3.63 10.53 -12.58
N LYS A 50 -3.14 9.85 -11.55
CA LYS A 50 -2.01 10.30 -10.75
C LYS A 50 -0.95 9.20 -10.61
N VAL A 51 0.29 9.65 -10.47
CA VAL A 51 1.41 8.79 -10.10
C VAL A 51 1.46 8.71 -8.58
N TRP A 52 1.19 7.53 -8.05
CA TRP A 52 1.18 7.24 -6.63
C TRP A 52 2.44 6.48 -6.20
N ARG A 53 2.89 6.75 -4.97
CA ARG A 53 3.74 5.84 -4.21
C ARG A 53 2.83 4.93 -3.39
N PRO A 54 2.75 3.63 -3.71
CA PRO A 54 1.91 2.73 -2.96
C PRO A 54 2.31 2.71 -1.48
N LYS A 55 1.31 2.70 -0.59
CA LYS A 55 1.56 2.41 0.81
C LYS A 55 1.68 0.90 0.98
N THR A 56 2.70 0.45 1.71
CA THR A 56 2.79 -0.93 2.16
C THR A 56 1.78 -1.11 3.29
N ILE A 57 0.63 -1.70 2.99
CA ILE A 57 -0.31 -2.17 4.01
C ILE A 57 -0.35 -3.69 3.85
N SER A 58 -0.05 -4.42 4.93
CA SER A 58 -0.28 -5.85 4.95
C SER A 58 -1.80 -6.10 4.93
N GLU A 59 -2.28 -7.04 4.12
CA GLU A 59 -3.70 -7.44 4.06
C GLU A 59 -4.28 -7.76 5.44
N LEU A 60 -3.43 -8.25 6.34
CA LEU A 60 -3.77 -8.51 7.74
C LEU A 60 -4.19 -7.24 8.48
N ARG A 61 -3.54 -6.11 8.21
CA ARG A 61 -3.88 -4.83 8.86
C ARG A 61 -5.21 -4.28 8.37
N ASP A 62 -5.54 -4.48 7.09
CA ASP A 62 -6.84 -4.09 6.54
C ASP A 62 -7.98 -4.91 7.17
N LYS A 63 -7.81 -6.24 7.25
CA LYS A 63 -8.76 -7.14 7.94
C LYS A 63 -8.86 -6.87 9.45
N ALA A 64 -7.76 -6.51 10.10
CA ALA A 64 -7.73 -6.16 11.52
C ALA A 64 -8.47 -4.85 11.83
N THR A 65 -8.66 -3.97 10.84
CA THR A 65 -9.32 -2.66 11.00
C THR A 65 -10.83 -2.72 10.69
N SER A 66 -11.42 -3.92 10.60
CA SER A 66 -12.87 -4.05 10.45
C SER A 66 -13.61 -3.54 11.69
N ARG A 67 -14.82 -2.98 11.52
CA ARG A 67 -15.63 -2.49 12.66
C ARG A 67 -15.79 -3.56 13.73
N THR A 68 -16.12 -4.79 13.32
CA THR A 68 -16.29 -5.92 14.25
C THR A 68 -15.02 -6.25 15.00
N SER A 69 -13.86 -6.23 14.33
CA SER A 69 -12.56 -6.46 14.96
C SER A 69 -12.25 -5.38 16.00
N ILE A 70 -12.51 -4.11 15.67
CA ILE A 70 -12.28 -2.96 16.56
C ILE A 70 -13.19 -3.04 17.79
N TYR A 71 -14.49 -3.27 17.60
CA TYR A 71 -15.43 -3.40 18.73
C TYR A 71 -15.03 -4.53 19.67
N ARG A 72 -14.74 -5.72 19.12
CA ARG A 72 -14.32 -6.86 19.93
C ARG A 72 -13.02 -6.59 20.69
N TYR A 73 -12.07 -5.89 20.07
CA TYR A 73 -10.81 -5.54 20.73
C TYR A 73 -11.05 -4.65 21.96
N PHE A 74 -11.84 -3.59 21.83
CA PHE A 74 -12.08 -2.66 22.95
C PHE A 74 -12.99 -3.25 24.04
N ASP A 75 -13.95 -4.10 23.69
CA ASP A 75 -14.77 -4.84 24.67
C ASP A 75 -13.92 -5.77 25.54
N GLU A 76 -13.03 -6.55 24.91
CA GLU A 76 -12.11 -7.43 25.65
C GLU A 76 -11.08 -6.63 26.47
N LEU A 77 -10.57 -5.51 25.92
CA LEU A 77 -9.66 -4.63 26.65
C LEU A 77 -10.33 -4.10 27.92
N ASP A 78 -11.56 -3.59 27.84
CA ASP A 78 -12.27 -3.05 29.00
C ASP A 78 -12.49 -4.13 30.07
N ARG A 79 -12.89 -5.34 29.67
CA ARG A 79 -13.03 -6.49 30.60
C ARG A 79 -11.74 -6.83 31.33
N ILE A 80 -10.60 -6.82 30.63
CA ILE A 80 -9.29 -7.08 31.24
C ILE A 80 -8.93 -5.94 32.20
N MET A 81 -9.15 -4.69 31.79
CA MET A 81 -8.86 -3.52 32.61
C MET A 81 -9.70 -3.50 33.89
N GLU A 82 -10.95 -3.97 33.84
CA GLU A 82 -11.82 -4.13 35.02
C GLU A 82 -11.39 -5.30 35.89
N LYS A 83 -11.17 -6.48 35.31
CA LYS A 83 -10.82 -7.70 36.02
C LYS A 83 -9.57 -7.55 36.89
N TYR A 84 -8.60 -6.76 36.43
CA TYR A 84 -7.32 -6.53 37.11
C TYR A 84 -7.21 -5.14 37.75
N GLU A 85 -8.29 -4.36 37.78
CA GLU A 85 -8.35 -3.02 38.38
C GLU A 85 -7.21 -2.12 37.87
N LEU A 86 -7.05 -2.05 36.54
CA LEU A 86 -5.96 -1.35 35.86
C LEU A 86 -6.36 0.04 35.33
N LYS A 87 -7.65 0.40 35.39
CA LYS A 87 -8.19 1.65 34.82
C LYS A 87 -7.50 2.92 35.35
N ASP A 88 -7.02 2.88 36.59
CA ASP A 88 -6.30 3.97 37.29
C ASP A 88 -4.80 3.70 37.46
N LYS A 89 -4.27 2.61 36.88
CA LYS A 89 -2.87 2.14 37.05
C LYS A 89 -2.12 2.07 35.71
N PRO A 90 -1.94 3.20 35.00
CA PRO A 90 -1.23 3.21 33.72
C PRO A 90 0.21 2.69 33.83
N ARG A 91 0.84 2.83 35.02
CA ARG A 91 2.19 2.31 35.29
C ARG A 91 2.30 0.78 35.22
N SER A 92 1.18 0.08 35.32
CA SER A 92 1.14 -1.38 35.29
C SER A 92 0.80 -1.92 33.90
N VAL A 93 0.57 -1.04 32.91
CA VAL A 93 0.25 -1.39 31.54
C VAL A 93 1.47 -1.16 30.66
N TYR A 94 1.91 -2.22 30.00
CA TYR A 94 3.03 -2.20 29.06
C TYR A 94 2.51 -2.50 27.66
N ASN A 95 2.86 -1.67 26.70
CA ASN A 95 2.63 -1.96 25.29
C ASN A 95 3.86 -2.65 24.73
N VAL A 96 3.67 -3.85 24.19
CA VAL A 96 4.71 -4.59 23.47
C VAL A 96 4.30 -4.63 22.01
N ASP A 97 5.16 -4.13 21.13
CA ASP A 97 4.92 -4.15 19.68
C ASP A 97 6.10 -4.77 18.94
N GLU A 98 5.79 -5.50 17.87
CA GLU A 98 6.76 -6.05 16.94
C GLU A 98 6.71 -5.27 15.64
N LYS A 99 7.86 -4.74 15.22
CA LYS A 99 8.01 -4.05 13.94
C LYS A 99 8.99 -4.78 13.03
N GLY A 100 8.47 -5.30 11.94
CA GLY A 100 9.28 -5.79 10.82
C GLY A 100 9.82 -4.63 9.98
N LEU A 101 11.14 -4.47 9.95
CA LEU A 101 11.86 -3.55 9.08
C LEU A 101 12.36 -4.30 7.85
N GLN A 102 11.73 -4.05 6.70
CA GLN A 102 12.19 -4.55 5.41
C GLN A 102 13.17 -3.54 4.81
N LEU A 103 14.45 -3.90 4.70
CA LEU A 103 15.49 -2.97 4.24
C LEU A 103 15.42 -2.66 2.73
N ASN A 104 14.77 -3.53 1.94
CA ASN A 104 14.85 -3.48 0.48
C ASN A 104 13.50 -3.34 -0.26
N PHE A 105 12.36 -3.18 0.44
CA PHE A 105 11.07 -3.07 -0.23
C PHE A 105 10.71 -1.60 -0.56
N LYS A 106 11.12 -1.16 -1.76
CA LYS A 106 10.67 0.12 -2.35
C LYS A 106 9.70 -0.19 -3.51
N PRO A 107 8.38 -0.16 -3.28
CA PRO A 107 7.43 -0.40 -4.35
C PRO A 107 7.60 0.67 -5.45
N PRO A 108 7.56 0.28 -6.74
CA PRO A 108 7.67 1.22 -7.83
C PRO A 108 6.48 2.18 -7.82
N ASN A 109 6.69 3.38 -8.34
CA ASN A 109 5.58 4.32 -8.54
C ASN A 109 4.59 3.73 -9.57
N VAL A 110 3.31 3.83 -9.26
CA VAL A 110 2.23 3.31 -10.10
C VAL A 110 1.28 4.43 -10.52
N VAL A 111 0.63 4.25 -11.66
CA VAL A 111 -0.42 5.11 -12.19
C VAL A 111 -1.76 4.51 -11.79
N ALA A 112 -2.59 5.31 -11.14
CA ALA A 112 -3.97 4.95 -10.79
C ALA A 112 -4.86 6.21 -10.80
N SER A 113 -6.17 6.02 -10.63
CA SER A 113 -7.11 7.13 -10.47
C SER A 113 -6.71 8.04 -9.30
N ALA A 114 -6.96 9.33 -9.44
CA ALA A 114 -6.74 10.34 -8.40
C ALA A 114 -7.61 10.11 -7.16
N GLU A 115 -8.75 9.42 -7.33
CA GLU A 115 -9.68 9.07 -6.25
C GLU A 115 -9.27 7.80 -5.49
N TYR A 116 -8.31 7.04 -6.03
CA TYR A 116 -7.88 5.77 -5.47
C TYR A 116 -6.40 5.80 -5.05
N VAL A 117 -6.13 5.49 -3.78
CA VAL A 117 -4.75 5.32 -3.29
C VAL A 117 -4.37 3.85 -3.45
N PRO A 118 -3.42 3.50 -4.33
CA PRO A 118 -3.01 2.13 -4.53
C PRO A 118 -2.16 1.62 -3.36
N TYR A 119 -2.33 0.33 -3.06
CA TYR A 119 -1.54 -0.40 -2.07
C TYR A 119 -0.75 -1.50 -2.77
N THR A 120 0.44 -1.81 -2.24
CA THR A 120 1.27 -2.91 -2.74
C THR A 120 1.52 -3.93 -1.65
N LEU A 121 1.37 -5.19 -2.01
CA LEU A 121 1.79 -6.33 -1.20
C LEU A 121 3.31 -6.46 -1.29
N SER A 122 3.99 -6.58 -0.15
CA SER A 122 5.44 -6.77 -0.13
C SER A 122 5.81 -8.13 -0.69
N SER A 123 6.79 -8.17 -1.60
CA SER A 123 7.37 -9.41 -2.11
C SER A 123 8.13 -10.13 -1.00
N GLU A 124 7.92 -11.45 -0.87
CA GLU A 124 8.43 -12.34 0.19
C GLU A 124 9.96 -12.44 0.31
N LYS A 125 10.74 -11.80 -0.58
CA LYS A 125 12.20 -12.01 -0.69
C LYS A 125 13.09 -10.95 0.00
N SER A 126 12.54 -10.10 0.87
CA SER A 126 13.34 -9.13 1.63
C SER A 126 13.84 -9.73 2.94
N GLN A 127 15.14 -9.59 3.26
CA GLN A 127 15.60 -9.70 4.65
C GLN A 127 14.76 -8.75 5.50
N THR A 128 14.16 -9.29 6.56
CA THR A 128 13.32 -8.55 7.49
C THR A 128 14.01 -8.56 8.83
N THR A 129 14.41 -7.38 9.30
CA THR A 129 14.89 -7.21 10.68
C THR A 129 13.68 -6.95 11.55
N THR A 130 13.42 -7.84 12.50
CA THR A 130 12.36 -7.63 13.49
C THR A 130 12.92 -6.87 14.69
N VAL A 131 12.24 -5.80 15.07
CA VAL A 131 12.47 -5.08 16.32
C VAL A 131 11.27 -5.33 17.23
N MET A 132 11.53 -5.77 18.47
CA MET A 132 10.52 -5.84 19.52
C MET A 132 10.78 -4.72 20.52
N GLU A 133 9.77 -3.90 20.76
CA GLU A 133 9.84 -2.80 21.72
C GLU A 133 8.78 -2.99 22.80
N CYS A 134 9.14 -2.67 24.04
CA CYS A 134 8.23 -2.65 25.17
C CYS A 134 8.32 -1.26 25.81
N GLY A 135 7.18 -0.59 25.92
CA GLY A 135 7.07 0.74 26.48
C GLY A 135 5.97 0.81 27.54
N ASN A 136 6.23 1.59 28.59
CA ASN A 136 5.21 2.03 29.52
C ASN A 136 4.73 3.43 29.12
N SER A 137 3.55 3.83 29.58
CA SER A 137 2.94 5.12 29.29
C SER A 137 3.46 6.28 30.17
N LEU A 138 4.59 6.09 30.86
CA LEU A 138 5.22 7.04 31.78
C LEU A 138 6.70 7.27 31.48
#